data_AF-A0A920UJ26-F1
#
_entry.id   AF-A0A920UJ26-F1
#
_cell.length_a   1.000
_cell.length_b   1.000
_cell.length_c   1.000
_cell.angle_alpha   90.00
_cell.angle_beta   90.00
_cell.angle_gamma   90.00
#
_symmetry.space_group_name_H-M   'P 1'
#
loop_
_entity.id
_entity.type
_entity.pdbx_description
1 polymer ?
#
loop_
_entity_poly.entity_id
_entity_poly.type
_entity_poly.pdbx_seq_one_letter_code
_entity_poly.pdbx_strand_id
1 'polypeptide(L)'
;MNNEGLMYPVITTVSTNKKQILPEVGAGGTVSQEADKIKLNIPLNTSSNSRTASSSRSTFRTSQRTGVLSEYAVTGKWVGVDTTLGKPVFVQSASSDATLLVSNDYDNTTSGSLSQGTAQYRIGNDLPSSLSGTLSVKSTPASVAMNGSKNLVALPAYTSIAPASFESYFSDYKTVWARRNGAWQFYTSGEEKSIYIEKGYSELSSNIEAGEGFWIELKSPANPTNFEIADYGGYSALPQVSSMTSEWNLLGTSKEITVLEITQAGNFDKTKEDDSNTLGFIDNSGGNGPSSGLDFLQDEYIFSADQSGQFNGFALVMAMLLLASASLVFRYRQFKLSSISKSQKMPMKIPSWQMIFAAGMIMLAVACAQPQSDSTSETFDYMGSYDRVHSIWKWDDENSKWLAYSPKSSIAKELEDLGYTTFNIVEKGQGYWVRLSASGIPTSLSLAEPPAI
;
A
#
# COMPACT_ATOMS: atom_id res chain seq x y z
N MET A 1 6.54 -28.13 66.62
CA MET A 1 7.50 -27.71 65.57
C MET A 1 6.74 -27.72 64.26
N ASN A 2 6.39 -26.55 63.74
CA ASN A 2 5.79 -26.42 62.42
C ASN A 2 6.94 -26.16 61.45
N ASN A 3 7.19 -27.08 60.51
CA ASN A 3 8.17 -26.85 59.45
C ASN A 3 7.56 -25.87 58.44
N GLU A 4 8.04 -24.63 58.46
CA GLU A 4 7.79 -23.67 57.41
C GLU A 4 8.47 -24.16 56.12
N GLY A 5 7.67 -24.68 55.19
CA GLY A 5 8.14 -25.08 53.87
C GLY A 5 8.40 -23.83 53.02
N LEU A 6 9.67 -23.50 52.82
CA LEU A 6 10.11 -22.51 51.82
C LEU A 6 9.74 -23.03 50.42
N MET A 7 8.71 -22.44 49.80
CA MET A 7 8.44 -22.64 48.38
C MET A 7 9.40 -21.77 47.57
N TYR A 8 10.27 -22.40 46.79
CA TYR A 8 11.06 -21.74 45.75
C TYR A 8 10.30 -21.83 44.43
N PRO A 9 9.65 -20.76 43.94
CA PRO A 9 9.04 -20.79 42.62
C PRO A 9 10.14 -20.93 41.56
N VAL A 10 10.12 -22.04 40.82
CA VAL A 10 10.98 -22.23 39.65
C VAL A 10 10.27 -21.64 38.44
N ILE A 11 10.72 -20.47 37.99
CA ILE A 11 10.27 -19.90 36.73
C ILE A 11 10.93 -20.72 35.62
N THR A 12 10.11 -21.45 34.85
CA THR A 12 10.60 -22.22 33.70
C THR A 12 10.46 -21.35 32.46
N THR A 13 11.58 -21.02 31.82
CA THR A 13 11.59 -20.34 30.53
C THR A 13 10.96 -21.26 29.49
N VAL A 14 9.77 -20.91 28.99
CA VAL A 14 9.01 -21.69 28.00
C VAL A 14 9.54 -21.57 26.57
N SER A 15 10.40 -20.57 26.28
CA SER A 15 11.05 -20.41 24.98
C SER A 15 12.30 -19.54 25.07
N THR A 16 13.32 -19.84 24.26
CA THR A 16 14.50 -19.00 24.02
C THR A 16 14.41 -18.22 22.72
N ASN A 17 13.27 -18.30 22.01
CA ASN A 17 13.11 -17.68 20.70
C ASN A 17 12.82 -16.18 20.81
N LYS A 18 13.11 -15.46 19.71
CA LYS A 18 12.72 -14.05 19.54
C LYS A 18 11.22 -13.87 19.77
N LYS A 19 10.80 -12.63 20.05
CA LYS A 19 9.39 -12.26 20.21
C LYS A 19 8.54 -12.85 19.08
N GLN A 20 7.42 -13.46 19.46
CA GLN A 20 6.44 -14.04 18.54
C GLN A 20 5.14 -13.26 18.64
N ILE A 21 4.51 -13.01 17.50
CA ILE A 21 3.18 -12.41 17.46
C ILE A 21 2.21 -13.40 16.85
N LEU A 22 1.17 -13.70 17.62
CA LEU A 22 0.13 -14.63 17.26
C LEU A 22 -1.14 -13.88 16.87
N PRO A 23 -2.05 -14.54 16.13
CA PRO A 23 -3.35 -13.97 15.79
C PRO A 23 -4.13 -13.55 17.03
N GLU A 24 -4.72 -12.37 16.98
CA GLU A 24 -5.57 -11.89 18.07
C GLU A 24 -6.76 -12.85 18.29
N VAL A 25 -7.05 -13.18 19.53
CA VAL A 25 -8.19 -14.05 19.88
C VAL A 25 -9.37 -13.21 20.32
N GLY A 26 -10.42 -13.20 19.48
CA GLY A 26 -11.65 -12.46 19.74
C GLY A 26 -12.64 -13.21 20.64
N ALA A 27 -13.84 -12.64 20.79
CA ALA A 27 -14.90 -13.24 21.59
C ALA A 27 -15.26 -14.66 21.13
N GLY A 28 -15.45 -15.57 22.10
CA GLY A 28 -15.72 -16.99 21.84
C GLY A 28 -14.48 -17.82 21.52
N GLY A 29 -13.32 -17.20 21.33
CA GLY A 29 -12.06 -17.91 21.21
C GLY A 29 -11.47 -18.29 22.56
N THR A 30 -10.57 -19.27 22.56
CA THR A 30 -9.85 -19.72 23.74
C THR A 30 -8.35 -19.76 23.49
N VAL A 31 -7.58 -19.55 24.55
CA VAL A 31 -6.12 -19.67 24.57
C VAL A 31 -5.78 -20.72 25.60
N SER A 32 -5.02 -21.73 25.21
CA SER A 32 -4.45 -22.72 26.12
C SER A 32 -2.94 -22.76 25.95
N GLN A 33 -2.24 -22.59 27.06
CA GLN A 33 -0.79 -22.66 27.13
C GLN A 33 -0.37 -24.00 27.72
N GLU A 34 0.49 -24.70 27.00
CA GLU A 34 1.16 -25.94 27.42
C GLU A 34 2.67 -25.64 27.55
N ALA A 35 3.43 -26.59 28.11
CA ALA A 35 4.86 -26.37 28.38
C ALA A 35 5.69 -26.15 27.10
N ASP A 36 5.26 -26.76 26.00
CA ASP A 36 5.96 -26.82 24.71
C ASP A 36 5.19 -26.13 23.57
N LYS A 37 3.94 -25.67 23.81
CA LYS A 37 3.11 -25.05 22.78
C LYS A 37 2.05 -24.13 23.33
N ILE A 38 1.59 -23.20 22.50
CA ILE A 38 0.38 -22.42 22.73
C ILE A 38 -0.63 -22.74 21.63
N LYS A 39 -1.88 -23.01 22.05
CA LYS A 39 -3.00 -23.26 21.14
C LYS A 39 -4.05 -22.18 21.29
N LEU A 40 -4.52 -21.68 20.15
CA LEU A 40 -5.62 -20.74 20.04
C LEU A 40 -6.74 -21.41 19.27
N ASN A 41 -7.94 -21.41 19.85
CA ASN A 41 -9.14 -21.84 19.14
C ASN A 41 -9.93 -20.57 18.81
N ILE A 42 -10.05 -20.23 17.53
CA ILE A 42 -10.58 -18.95 17.06
C ILE A 42 -11.81 -19.24 16.20
N PRO A 43 -13.03 -18.97 16.68
CA PRO A 43 -14.23 -19.02 15.86
C PRO A 43 -14.10 -18.05 14.67
N LEU A 44 -14.22 -18.61 13.48
CA LEU A 44 -14.30 -17.86 12.23
C LEU A 44 -15.79 -17.63 11.95
N ASN A 45 -16.36 -16.60 12.54
CA ASN A 45 -17.78 -16.27 12.32
C ASN A 45 -18.07 -16.13 10.81
N THR A 46 -19.07 -16.83 10.28
CA THR A 46 -19.64 -16.47 8.96
C THR A 46 -20.36 -15.17 9.12
N SER A 47 -19.69 -14.07 8.76
CA SER A 47 -20.34 -12.80 8.40
C SER A 47 -21.62 -12.50 9.20
N SER A 48 -21.52 -12.42 10.53
CA SER A 48 -22.51 -11.68 11.31
C SER A 48 -21.78 -10.47 11.84
N ASN A 49 -22.13 -9.31 11.29
CA ASN A 49 -22.17 -8.05 12.00
C ASN A 49 -22.19 -8.31 13.52
N SER A 50 -21.04 -8.16 14.18
CA SER A 50 -21.09 -7.50 15.47
C SER A 50 -21.84 -6.21 15.22
N ARG A 51 -22.73 -5.83 16.14
CA ARG A 51 -23.25 -4.46 16.19
C ARG A 51 -22.07 -3.54 16.53
N THR A 52 -21.22 -3.32 15.53
CA THR A 52 -20.10 -2.39 15.41
C THR A 52 -19.52 -2.60 13.99
N ALA A 53 -20.02 -1.78 13.06
CA ALA A 53 -19.45 -1.44 11.74
C ALA A 53 -19.41 -2.51 10.63
N SER A 54 -20.52 -2.60 9.87
CA SER A 54 -20.58 -2.69 8.40
C SER A 54 -19.35 -3.28 7.66
N SER A 55 -19.46 -4.55 7.29
CA SER A 55 -18.60 -5.22 6.31
C SER A 55 -18.77 -4.58 4.92
N SER A 56 -17.66 -4.21 4.28
CA SER A 56 -17.44 -3.26 3.16
C SER A 56 -17.01 -1.85 3.57
N ARG A 57 -17.18 -1.49 4.86
CA ARG A 57 -16.91 -0.13 5.34
C ARG A 57 -15.87 -0.06 6.45
N SER A 58 -15.43 -1.10 7.15
CA SER A 58 -14.46 -0.92 8.26
C SER A 58 -13.01 -0.77 7.79
N THR A 59 -12.56 -1.55 6.81
CA THR A 59 -11.22 -1.43 6.20
C THR A 59 -11.14 -0.23 5.26
N PHE A 60 -12.24 0.07 4.55
CA PHE A 60 -12.42 1.33 3.83
C PHE A 60 -12.55 2.53 4.76
N ARG A 61 -13.05 2.42 5.99
CA ARG A 61 -13.14 3.59 6.91
C ARG A 61 -11.81 3.94 7.53
N THR A 62 -10.92 2.99 7.80
CA THR A 62 -9.55 3.32 8.22
C THR A 62 -8.80 3.93 7.04
N SER A 63 -8.78 3.29 5.87
CA SER A 63 -8.14 3.85 4.66
C SER A 63 -8.79 5.13 4.12
N GLN A 64 -10.09 5.36 4.32
CA GLN A 64 -10.76 6.63 3.98
C GLN A 64 -10.55 7.71 5.04
N ARG A 65 -10.34 7.34 6.32
CA ARG A 65 -10.05 8.29 7.41
C ARG A 65 -8.58 8.70 7.41
N THR A 66 -7.68 7.79 7.07
CA THR A 66 -6.23 8.04 7.03
C THR A 66 -5.72 8.30 5.62
N GLY A 67 -6.46 7.93 4.56
CA GLY A 67 -6.01 8.07 3.18
C GLY A 67 -4.99 7.01 2.73
N VAL A 68 -4.75 5.93 3.48
CA VAL A 68 -3.73 4.93 3.11
C VAL A 68 -4.30 3.66 2.47
N LEU A 69 -3.63 3.11 1.46
CA LEU A 69 -4.02 1.86 0.81
C LEU A 69 -3.18 0.69 1.35
N SER A 70 -3.85 -0.36 1.84
CA SER A 70 -3.19 -1.61 2.20
C SER A 70 -2.58 -2.27 0.96
N GLU A 71 -1.40 -2.84 1.11
CA GLU A 71 -0.70 -3.56 0.03
C GLU A 71 -1.46 -4.82 -0.39
N TYR A 72 -2.13 -5.45 0.58
CA TYR A 72 -2.94 -6.64 0.37
C TYR A 72 -4.39 -6.38 0.77
N ALA A 73 -5.33 -7.11 0.18
CA ALA A 73 -6.67 -7.14 0.77
C ALA A 73 -6.58 -7.72 2.19
N VAL A 74 -7.50 -7.36 3.08
CA VAL A 74 -7.48 -7.76 4.50
C VAL A 74 -8.74 -8.54 4.89
N THR A 75 -9.32 -9.24 3.92
CA THR A 75 -10.52 -10.05 4.15
C THR A 75 -10.15 -11.35 4.87
N GLY A 76 -10.67 -11.52 6.09
CA GLY A 76 -10.44 -12.70 6.92
C GLY A 76 -9.58 -12.40 8.16
N LYS A 77 -9.27 -13.44 8.92
CA LYS A 77 -8.40 -13.37 10.11
C LYS A 77 -6.96 -13.60 9.69
N TRP A 78 -6.07 -12.66 10.00
CA TRP A 78 -4.63 -12.87 9.84
C TRP A 78 -4.14 -14.01 10.72
N VAL A 79 -3.32 -14.91 10.18
CA VAL A 79 -2.80 -16.08 10.90
C VAL A 79 -1.27 -16.10 11.04
N GLY A 80 -0.56 -15.29 10.26
CA GLY A 80 0.89 -15.24 10.20
C GLY A 80 1.39 -14.87 8.80
N VAL A 81 2.67 -15.13 8.55
CA VAL A 81 3.33 -14.87 7.26
C VAL A 81 3.66 -16.18 6.56
N ASP A 82 3.45 -16.27 5.26
CA ASP A 82 3.78 -17.46 4.49
C ASP A 82 5.30 -17.74 4.54
N THR A 83 5.65 -19.00 4.74
CA THR A 83 7.05 -19.42 4.94
C THR A 83 7.90 -19.26 3.69
N THR A 84 7.29 -19.28 2.50
CA THR A 84 7.96 -19.30 1.20
C THR A 84 7.99 -17.92 0.56
N LEU A 85 6.84 -17.24 0.54
CA LEU A 85 6.65 -15.96 -0.14
C LEU A 85 6.87 -14.75 0.77
N GLY A 86 6.90 -14.93 2.09
CA GLY A 86 7.05 -13.82 3.03
C GLY A 86 5.85 -12.85 3.02
N LYS A 87 4.68 -13.31 2.58
CA LYS A 87 3.46 -12.51 2.47
C LYS A 87 2.47 -12.84 3.58
N PRO A 88 1.64 -11.89 4.03
CA PRO A 88 0.66 -12.15 5.08
C PRO A 88 -0.39 -13.18 4.62
N VAL A 89 -0.84 -14.02 5.56
CA VAL A 89 -1.81 -15.07 5.33
C VAL A 89 -3.09 -14.76 6.10
N PHE A 90 -4.22 -14.79 5.38
CA PHE A 90 -5.55 -14.54 5.94
C PHE A 90 -6.44 -15.75 5.76
N VAL A 91 -7.22 -16.11 6.78
CA VAL A 91 -8.18 -17.20 6.77
C VAL A 91 -9.59 -16.66 6.96
N GLN A 92 -10.49 -17.00 6.05
CA GLN A 92 -11.89 -16.59 6.06
C GLN A 92 -12.81 -17.80 6.18
N SER A 93 -13.84 -17.66 7.02
CA SER A 93 -14.89 -18.65 7.16
C SER A 93 -15.64 -18.90 5.85
N ALA A 94 -15.93 -20.17 5.56
CA ALA A 94 -16.85 -20.61 4.51
C ALA A 94 -18.10 -21.32 5.07
N SER A 95 -18.18 -21.56 6.39
CA SER A 95 -19.36 -22.13 7.08
C SER A 95 -19.54 -21.58 8.49
N SER A 96 -20.79 -21.53 8.96
CA SER A 96 -21.18 -20.76 10.17
C SER A 96 -20.60 -21.25 11.49
N ASP A 97 -20.07 -22.45 11.49
CA ASP A 97 -19.43 -23.17 12.58
C ASP A 97 -17.91 -23.25 12.43
N ALA A 98 -17.33 -22.60 11.41
CA ALA A 98 -15.90 -22.68 11.15
C ALA A 98 -15.09 -22.19 12.35
N THR A 99 -14.17 -23.02 12.81
CA THR A 99 -13.29 -22.69 13.94
C THR A 99 -11.85 -23.03 13.57
N LEU A 100 -10.98 -22.03 13.66
CA LEU A 100 -9.56 -22.14 13.38
C LEU A 100 -8.81 -22.54 14.64
N LEU A 101 -8.13 -23.68 14.59
CA LEU A 101 -7.13 -24.06 15.57
C LEU A 101 -5.75 -23.57 15.10
N VAL A 102 -5.14 -22.70 15.88
CA VAL A 102 -3.77 -22.21 15.68
C VAL A 102 -2.91 -22.82 16.77
N SER A 103 -1.83 -23.50 16.42
CA SER A 103 -0.84 -24.04 17.36
C SER A 103 0.53 -23.50 17.02
N ASN A 104 1.28 -23.04 18.01
CA ASN A 104 2.65 -22.60 17.87
C ASN A 104 3.50 -23.34 18.91
N ASP A 105 4.53 -24.04 18.46
CA ASP A 105 5.41 -24.87 19.30
C ASP A 105 6.61 -24.05 19.83
N TYR A 106 6.38 -22.75 20.01
CA TYR A 106 7.36 -21.76 20.39
C TYR A 106 8.58 -21.64 19.47
N ASP A 107 8.57 -22.24 18.28
CA ASP A 107 9.69 -22.34 17.33
C ASP A 107 9.57 -21.37 16.12
N ASN A 108 8.81 -20.29 16.29
CA ASN A 108 8.41 -19.32 15.27
C ASN A 108 7.54 -19.88 14.13
N THR A 109 7.25 -21.19 14.15
CA THR A 109 6.34 -21.82 13.22
C THR A 109 4.98 -21.97 13.88
N THR A 110 3.97 -21.52 13.17
CA THR A 110 2.58 -21.57 13.60
C THR A 110 1.82 -22.41 12.60
N SER A 111 1.20 -23.48 13.08
CA SER A 111 0.30 -24.32 12.30
C SER A 111 -1.14 -23.83 12.50
N GLY A 112 -1.86 -23.61 11.41
CA GLY A 112 -3.29 -23.32 11.39
C GLY A 112 -4.06 -24.47 10.74
N SER A 113 -5.10 -24.97 11.39
CA SER A 113 -5.99 -26.01 10.85
C SER A 113 -7.43 -25.75 11.28
N LEU A 114 -8.41 -26.40 10.65
CA LEU A 114 -9.80 -26.31 11.08
C LEU A 114 -10.09 -27.35 12.15
N SER A 115 -10.63 -26.91 13.29
CA SER A 115 -11.23 -27.81 14.28
C SER A 115 -12.69 -28.12 13.94
N GLN A 116 -13.39 -27.19 13.28
CA GLN A 116 -14.78 -27.32 12.85
C GLN A 116 -15.04 -26.51 11.56
N GLY A 117 -16.11 -26.86 10.84
CA GLY A 117 -16.59 -26.15 9.65
C GLY A 117 -15.64 -26.18 8.45
N THR A 118 -15.83 -25.22 7.54
CA THR A 118 -15.00 -25.01 6.34
C THR A 118 -14.50 -23.58 6.28
N ALA A 119 -13.30 -23.39 5.73
CA ALA A 119 -12.70 -22.08 5.54
C ALA A 119 -11.86 -22.05 4.27
N GLN A 120 -11.53 -20.83 3.86
CA GLN A 120 -10.58 -20.56 2.79
C GLN A 120 -9.43 -19.73 3.34
N TYR A 121 -8.25 -19.86 2.77
CA TYR A 121 -7.10 -19.03 3.09
C TYR A 121 -6.59 -18.32 1.84
N ARG A 122 -5.86 -17.23 2.04
CA ARG A 122 -5.24 -16.44 1.00
C ARG A 122 -3.88 -15.95 1.45
N ILE A 123 -2.90 -16.00 0.55
CA ILE A 123 -1.55 -15.48 0.75
C ILE A 123 -1.42 -14.19 -0.06
N GLY A 124 -1.12 -13.07 0.59
CA GLY A 124 -0.99 -11.77 -0.09
C GLY A 124 -2.22 -11.42 -0.93
N ASN A 125 -2.07 -11.38 -2.26
CA ASN A 125 -3.13 -11.04 -3.23
C ASN A 125 -3.61 -12.24 -4.07
N ASP A 126 -3.22 -13.46 -3.70
CA ASP A 126 -3.57 -14.66 -4.45
C ASP A 126 -5.08 -14.94 -4.38
N LEU A 127 -5.59 -15.83 -5.24
CA LEU A 127 -6.98 -16.26 -5.14
C LEU A 127 -7.20 -17.13 -3.88
N PRO A 128 -8.35 -17.02 -3.20
CA PRO A 128 -8.65 -17.85 -2.04
C PRO A 128 -8.61 -19.35 -2.38
N SER A 129 -7.94 -20.11 -1.52
CA SER A 129 -7.82 -21.57 -1.60
C SER A 129 -8.50 -22.24 -0.41
N SER A 130 -9.07 -23.43 -0.58
CA SER A 130 -9.73 -24.13 0.52
C SER A 130 -8.73 -24.59 1.59
N LEU A 131 -9.05 -24.35 2.86
CA LEU A 131 -8.28 -24.86 4.00
C LEU A 131 -8.78 -26.27 4.33
N SER A 132 -8.11 -27.29 3.82
CA SER A 132 -8.47 -28.71 4.00
C SER A 132 -7.47 -29.52 4.84
N GLY A 133 -6.36 -28.90 5.22
CA GLY A 133 -5.29 -29.52 6.01
C GLY A 133 -4.63 -28.52 6.96
N THR A 134 -3.36 -28.76 7.28
CA THR A 134 -2.57 -27.85 8.12
C THR A 134 -1.85 -26.83 7.24
N LEU A 135 -2.03 -25.55 7.58
CA LEU A 135 -1.37 -24.40 6.98
C LEU A 135 -0.21 -23.98 7.88
N SER A 136 1.02 -23.98 7.36
CA SER A 136 2.21 -23.59 8.13
C SER A 136 2.60 -22.15 7.81
N VAL A 137 2.63 -21.30 8.84
CA VAL A 137 2.98 -19.88 8.74
C VAL A 137 4.06 -19.52 9.76
N LYS A 138 4.76 -18.41 9.53
CA LYS A 138 5.68 -17.81 10.49
C LYS A 138 4.94 -16.81 11.37
N SER A 139 5.32 -16.78 12.64
CA SER A 139 4.86 -15.77 13.62
C SER A 139 5.93 -14.73 13.94
N THR A 140 6.89 -14.56 13.03
CA THR A 140 7.90 -13.50 13.11
C THR A 140 7.22 -12.14 12.90
N PRO A 141 7.45 -11.16 13.80
CA PRO A 141 6.88 -9.82 13.65
C PRO A 141 7.50 -9.06 12.47
N ALA A 142 6.75 -8.09 11.95
CA ALA A 142 7.33 -7.00 11.17
C ALA A 142 8.12 -6.10 12.11
N SER A 143 9.37 -5.79 11.75
CA SER A 143 10.29 -5.05 12.62
C SER A 143 10.88 -3.83 11.93
N VAL A 144 11.04 -2.74 12.67
CA VAL A 144 11.89 -1.59 12.30
C VAL A 144 13.08 -1.53 13.24
N ALA A 145 14.29 -1.50 12.70
CA ALA A 145 15.50 -1.32 13.48
C ALA A 145 15.63 0.14 13.93
N MET A 146 16.01 0.34 15.19
CA MET A 146 16.25 1.64 15.80
C MET A 146 17.70 1.69 16.24
N ASN A 147 18.47 2.59 15.64
CA ASN A 147 19.93 2.63 15.79
C ASN A 147 20.41 3.89 16.55
N GLY A 148 19.50 4.80 16.91
CA GLY A 148 19.83 6.05 17.60
C GLY A 148 18.95 6.35 18.82
N SER A 149 19.28 7.41 19.55
CA SER A 149 18.49 7.87 20.71
C SER A 149 17.14 8.47 20.34
N LYS A 150 17.01 8.97 19.11
CA LYS A 150 15.77 9.48 18.52
C LYS A 150 15.65 8.92 17.11
N ASN A 151 14.52 8.27 16.82
CA ASN A 151 14.26 7.67 15.52
C ASN A 151 12.92 8.19 15.00
N LEU A 152 12.88 8.54 13.70
CA LEU A 152 11.65 8.92 13.02
C LEU A 152 11.08 7.69 12.32
N VAL A 153 9.98 7.16 12.86
CA VAL A 153 9.50 5.82 12.57
C VAL A 153 8.09 5.86 12.00
N ALA A 154 7.81 4.88 11.14
CA ALA A 154 6.49 4.54 10.66
C ALA A 154 6.10 3.14 11.13
N LEU A 155 4.80 2.85 11.17
CA LEU A 155 4.36 1.49 11.45
C LEU A 155 4.76 0.57 10.29
N PRO A 156 5.51 -0.52 10.54
CA PRO A 156 6.01 -1.39 9.46
C PRO A 156 4.92 -2.30 8.84
N ALA A 157 3.70 -2.28 9.38
CA ALA A 157 2.54 -2.99 8.87
C ALA A 157 1.29 -2.12 8.98
N TYR A 158 0.27 -2.43 8.17
CA TYR A 158 -1.03 -1.72 8.17
C TYR A 158 -1.82 -1.99 9.46
N THR A 159 -1.47 -1.27 10.52
CA THR A 159 -2.07 -1.40 11.85
C THR A 159 -2.34 -0.03 12.46
N SER A 160 -3.19 -0.01 13.48
CA SER A 160 -3.41 1.14 14.34
C SER A 160 -2.94 0.77 15.74
N ILE A 161 -2.17 1.63 16.38
CA ILE A 161 -1.61 1.38 17.71
C ILE A 161 -2.14 2.42 18.68
N ALA A 162 -2.84 1.94 19.71
CA ALA A 162 -3.23 2.77 20.83
C ALA A 162 -2.00 3.08 21.70
N PRO A 163 -1.87 4.31 22.26
CA PRO A 163 -0.72 4.69 23.07
C PRO A 163 -0.43 3.69 24.21
N ALA A 164 -1.46 3.25 24.93
CA ALA A 164 -1.33 2.28 26.02
C ALA A 164 -0.78 0.89 25.60
N SER A 165 -0.73 0.58 24.31
CA SER A 165 -0.23 -0.69 23.79
C SER A 165 1.26 -0.66 23.41
N PHE A 166 1.92 0.50 23.44
CA PHE A 166 3.33 0.61 23.04
C PHE A 166 4.24 -0.33 23.82
N GLU A 167 4.10 -0.42 25.14
CA GLU A 167 4.88 -1.33 25.99
C GLU A 167 4.78 -2.80 25.56
N SER A 168 3.61 -3.22 25.05
CA SER A 168 3.41 -4.59 24.54
C SER A 168 4.14 -4.85 23.22
N TYR A 169 4.34 -3.81 22.39
CA TYR A 169 5.03 -3.90 21.11
C TYR A 169 6.53 -3.60 21.23
N PHE A 170 6.92 -2.80 22.21
CA PHE A 170 8.27 -2.29 22.37
C PHE A 170 8.47 -1.74 23.79
N SER A 171 9.44 -2.25 24.56
CA SER A 171 9.66 -1.87 25.97
C SER A 171 10.82 -0.89 26.20
N ASP A 172 11.66 -0.66 25.18
CA ASP A 172 12.91 0.13 25.31
C ASP A 172 12.76 1.60 24.90
N TYR A 173 11.53 2.09 24.70
CA TYR A 173 11.28 3.51 24.49
C TYR A 173 11.28 4.29 25.81
N LYS A 174 11.69 5.55 25.72
CA LYS A 174 11.55 6.57 26.76
C LYS A 174 10.25 7.35 26.55
N THR A 175 10.04 7.87 25.35
CA THR A 175 8.84 8.63 24.99
C THR A 175 8.52 8.47 23.50
N VAL A 176 7.24 8.38 23.18
CA VAL A 176 6.71 8.40 21.82
C VAL A 176 6.08 9.76 21.57
N TRP A 177 6.35 10.38 20.42
CA TRP A 177 5.82 11.67 20.03
C TRP A 177 5.07 11.58 18.71
N ALA A 178 3.84 12.08 18.69
CA ALA A 178 3.05 12.19 17.49
C ALA A 178 2.56 13.64 17.33
N ARG A 179 2.49 14.12 16.08
CA ARG A 179 1.97 15.46 15.81
C ARG A 179 0.47 15.40 15.60
N ARG A 180 -0.25 16.27 16.30
CA ARG A 180 -1.71 16.41 16.23
C ARG A 180 -2.06 17.88 16.17
N ASN A 181 -2.88 18.27 15.19
CA ASN A 181 -3.37 19.66 15.04
C ASN A 181 -2.25 20.72 15.13
N GLY A 182 -1.08 20.44 14.53
CA GLY A 182 0.06 21.36 14.55
C GLY A 182 0.85 21.41 15.87
N ALA A 183 0.54 20.56 16.85
CA ALA A 183 1.25 20.48 18.12
C ALA A 183 1.83 19.08 18.38
N TRP A 184 2.93 19.01 19.12
CA TRP A 184 3.48 17.74 19.60
C TRP A 184 2.68 17.21 20.79
N GLN A 185 2.29 15.94 20.70
CA GLN A 185 1.71 15.20 21.80
C GLN A 185 2.60 14.01 22.12
N PHE A 186 2.66 13.62 23.39
CA PHE A 186 3.58 12.61 23.87
C PHE A 186 2.89 11.45 24.57
N TYR A 187 3.51 10.27 24.52
CA TYR A 187 3.15 9.15 25.35
C TYR A 187 4.41 8.57 26.01
N THR A 188 4.35 8.36 27.32
CA THR A 188 5.39 7.68 28.10
C THR A 188 4.72 6.83 29.17
N SER A 189 5.29 5.64 29.44
CA SER A 189 4.89 4.79 30.57
C SER A 189 5.65 5.12 31.87
N GLY A 190 6.64 6.02 31.81
CA GLY A 190 7.50 6.36 32.94
C GLY A 190 7.08 7.58 33.77
N GLU A 191 7.85 7.86 34.82
CA GLU A 191 7.63 9.00 35.74
C GLU A 191 7.84 10.37 35.09
N GLU A 192 8.43 10.41 33.89
CA GLU A 192 8.73 11.62 33.13
C GLU A 192 7.48 12.36 32.62
N LYS A 193 6.30 11.74 32.76
CA LYS A 193 5.02 12.32 32.35
C LYS A 193 4.81 13.75 32.88
N SER A 194 5.09 13.98 34.16
CA SER A 194 4.93 15.30 34.79
C SER A 194 5.84 16.35 34.15
N ILE A 195 7.07 15.97 33.79
CA ILE A 195 8.07 16.86 33.18
C ILE A 195 7.58 17.38 31.83
N TYR A 196 6.98 16.51 31.00
CA TYR A 196 6.47 16.92 29.68
C TYR A 196 5.22 17.79 29.78
N ILE A 197 4.35 17.55 30.77
CA ILE A 197 3.18 18.39 31.03
C ILE A 197 3.63 19.79 31.51
N GLU A 198 4.62 19.88 32.40
CA GLU A 198 5.18 21.15 32.86
C GLU A 198 5.83 21.97 31.74
N LYS A 199 6.38 21.29 30.72
CA LYS A 199 6.89 21.93 29.49
C LYS A 199 5.80 22.40 28.52
N GLY A 200 4.52 22.15 28.83
CA GLY A 200 3.37 22.57 28.03
C GLY A 200 2.94 21.57 26.96
N TYR A 201 3.45 20.35 26.95
CA TYR A 201 3.00 19.31 26.02
C TYR A 201 1.75 18.61 26.55
N SER A 202 0.93 18.11 25.62
CA SER A 202 -0.28 17.34 25.94
C SER A 202 -0.04 15.84 25.70
N GLU A 203 -0.71 15.00 26.50
CA GLU A 203 -0.61 13.56 26.35
C GLU A 203 -1.35 13.08 25.09
N LEU A 204 -0.72 12.17 24.36
CA LEU A 204 -1.28 11.52 23.20
C LEU A 204 -2.38 10.55 23.65
N SER A 205 -3.62 10.90 23.34
CA SER A 205 -4.81 10.09 23.64
C SER A 205 -5.41 9.40 22.40
N SER A 206 -4.93 9.75 21.22
CA SER A 206 -5.36 9.17 19.95
C SER A 206 -4.41 8.08 19.49
N ASN A 207 -4.94 7.12 18.73
CA ASN A 207 -4.12 6.08 18.11
C ASN A 207 -3.13 6.70 17.11
N ILE A 208 -1.99 6.04 16.95
CA ILE A 208 -1.12 6.22 15.79
C ILE A 208 -1.65 5.30 14.71
N GLU A 209 -2.11 5.89 13.62
CA GLU A 209 -2.73 5.16 12.52
C GLU A 209 -1.69 4.76 11.47
N ALA A 210 -1.98 3.71 10.68
CA ALA A 210 -1.19 3.41 9.49
C ALA A 210 -1.13 4.64 8.57
N GLY A 211 0.05 4.97 8.07
CA GLY A 211 0.30 6.18 7.28
C GLY A 211 0.95 7.31 8.05
N GLU A 212 0.75 7.34 9.36
CA GLU A 212 1.31 8.38 10.21
C GLU A 212 2.77 8.07 10.55
N GLY A 213 3.61 9.11 10.45
CA GLY A 213 4.94 9.08 11.03
C GLY A 213 4.89 9.52 12.49
N PHE A 214 5.83 9.04 13.29
CA PHE A 214 5.96 9.42 14.70
C PHE A 214 7.41 9.28 15.14
N TRP A 215 7.76 9.99 16.20
CA TRP A 215 9.09 9.92 16.79
C TRP A 215 9.11 8.98 17.98
N ILE A 216 10.18 8.21 18.10
CA ILE A 216 10.49 7.44 19.29
C ILE A 216 11.83 7.92 19.83
N GLU A 217 11.84 8.31 21.10
CA GLU A 217 13.05 8.48 21.89
C GLU A 217 13.32 7.20 22.67
N LEU A 218 14.54 6.65 22.60
CA LEU A 218 14.96 5.46 23.32
C LEU A 218 15.45 5.79 24.73
N LYS A 219 15.36 4.81 25.65
CA LYS A 219 16.01 4.90 26.96
C LYS A 219 17.53 5.02 26.78
N SER A 220 18.17 5.82 27.64
CA SER A 220 19.63 5.98 27.64
C SER A 220 20.31 4.92 28.53
N PRO A 221 21.42 4.29 28.10
CA PRO A 221 22.07 4.45 26.79
C PRO A 221 21.22 3.84 25.67
N ALA A 222 21.17 4.53 24.52
CA ALA A 222 20.43 4.07 23.36
C ALA A 222 21.08 2.79 22.82
N ASN A 223 20.46 1.65 23.07
CA ASN A 223 20.88 0.36 22.55
C ASN A 223 20.11 0.06 21.27
N PRO A 224 20.77 -0.45 20.21
CA PRO A 224 20.06 -0.91 19.02
C PRO A 224 18.97 -1.90 19.38
N THR A 225 17.77 -1.64 18.92
CA THR A 225 16.58 -2.43 19.27
C THR A 225 15.55 -2.36 18.14
N ASN A 226 14.52 -3.21 18.21
CA ASN A 226 13.53 -3.32 17.15
C ASN A 226 12.15 -2.96 17.67
N PHE A 227 11.44 -2.15 16.88
CA PHE A 227 10.00 -1.97 17.04
C PHE A 227 9.26 -3.07 16.28
N GLU A 228 8.56 -3.94 17.00
CA GLU A 228 8.02 -5.20 16.47
C GLU A 228 6.50 -5.27 16.60
N ILE A 229 5.82 -5.45 15.47
CA ILE A 229 4.36 -5.55 15.38
C ILE A 229 3.93 -6.69 14.45
N ALA A 230 2.65 -7.05 14.47
CA ALA A 230 2.12 -8.09 13.60
C ALA A 230 2.30 -7.72 12.12
N ASP A 231 2.81 -8.64 11.31
CA ASP A 231 3.03 -8.44 9.88
C ASP A 231 1.75 -8.73 9.08
N TYR A 232 0.84 -7.76 9.09
CA TYR A 232 -0.36 -7.77 8.24
C TYR A 232 -0.05 -7.43 6.77
N GLY A 233 1.22 -7.23 6.41
CA GLY A 233 1.66 -6.63 5.16
C GLY A 233 1.73 -5.11 5.22
N GLY A 234 2.25 -4.51 4.15
CA GLY A 234 2.51 -3.09 4.09
C GLY A 234 1.31 -2.23 3.66
N TYR A 235 1.58 -0.94 3.48
CA TYR A 235 0.67 0.08 3.01
C TYR A 235 1.42 1.18 2.29
N SER A 236 0.70 1.90 1.43
CA SER A 236 1.16 3.12 0.80
C SER A 236 0.40 4.32 1.35
N ALA A 237 1.14 5.31 1.84
CA ALA A 237 0.59 6.58 2.30
C ALA A 237 0.39 7.62 1.17
N LEU A 238 0.68 7.27 -0.09
CA LEU A 238 0.54 8.19 -1.22
C LEU A 238 -0.85 8.85 -1.33
N PRO A 239 -1.97 8.11 -1.21
CA PRO A 239 -3.28 8.74 -1.34
C PRO A 239 -3.59 9.68 -0.15
N GLN A 240 -2.94 9.49 1.01
CA GLN A 240 -3.07 10.38 2.16
C GLN A 240 -2.45 11.74 1.85
N VAL A 241 -1.25 11.75 1.25
CA VAL A 241 -0.54 13.00 0.90
C VAL A 241 -1.42 13.89 0.02
N SER A 242 -2.18 13.29 -0.89
CA SER A 242 -3.05 14.05 -1.80
C SER A 242 -4.24 14.75 -1.13
N SER A 243 -4.60 14.34 0.09
CA SER A 243 -5.70 14.92 0.87
C SER A 243 -5.23 15.91 1.93
N MET A 244 -3.91 16.06 2.10
CA MET A 244 -3.32 16.91 3.14
C MET A 244 -3.37 18.38 2.76
N THR A 245 -3.71 19.21 3.74
CA THR A 245 -3.83 20.67 3.58
C THR A 245 -2.95 21.46 4.54
N SER A 246 -2.36 20.80 5.54
CA SER A 246 -1.40 21.43 6.45
C SER A 246 -0.08 21.69 5.71
N GLU A 247 0.64 22.73 6.12
CA GLU A 247 1.97 23.01 5.56
C GLU A 247 2.94 21.87 5.89
N TRP A 248 3.02 21.47 7.16
CA TRP A 248 3.89 20.38 7.62
C TRP A 248 3.09 19.12 7.93
N ASN A 249 3.40 18.05 7.22
CA ASN A 249 2.74 16.75 7.39
C ASN A 249 3.77 15.68 7.73
N LEU A 250 3.54 14.97 8.84
CA LEU A 250 4.38 13.87 9.27
C LEU A 250 3.75 12.54 8.83
N LEU A 251 4.48 11.82 8.00
CA LEU A 251 4.03 10.63 7.30
C LEU A 251 4.97 9.46 7.57
N GLY A 252 4.49 8.27 7.28
CA GLY A 252 5.24 7.05 7.41
C GLY A 252 4.97 6.11 6.26
N THR A 253 5.97 5.33 5.87
CA THR A 253 5.82 4.29 4.84
C THR A 253 6.21 2.93 5.39
N SER A 254 5.47 1.89 5.00
CA SER A 254 5.79 0.51 5.36
C SER A 254 6.25 -0.31 4.16
N LYS A 255 6.56 0.37 3.06
CA LYS A 255 7.27 -0.14 1.89
C LYS A 255 8.32 0.89 1.47
N GLU A 256 9.30 0.46 0.70
CA GLU A 256 10.19 1.40 0.03
C GLU A 256 9.38 2.33 -0.88
N ILE A 257 9.69 3.62 -0.85
CA ILE A 257 9.03 4.62 -1.68
C ILE A 257 10.03 5.67 -2.14
N THR A 258 9.89 6.10 -3.39
CA THR A 258 10.76 7.12 -3.97
C THR A 258 10.25 8.53 -3.67
N VAL A 259 11.16 9.49 -3.61
CA VAL A 259 10.79 10.92 -3.50
C VAL A 259 9.96 11.41 -4.70
N LEU A 260 10.10 10.75 -5.87
CA LEU A 260 9.30 11.03 -7.06
C LEU A 260 7.83 10.64 -6.83
N GLU A 261 7.57 9.43 -6.34
CA GLU A 261 6.21 8.98 -6.02
C GLU A 261 5.57 9.88 -4.95
N ILE A 262 6.32 10.25 -3.90
CA ILE A 262 5.83 11.18 -2.87
C ILE A 262 5.49 12.54 -3.49
N THR A 263 6.36 13.05 -4.38
CA THR A 263 6.16 14.34 -5.05
C THR A 263 4.90 14.33 -5.92
N GLN A 264 4.75 13.30 -6.75
CA GLN A 264 3.58 13.13 -7.61
C GLN A 264 2.29 13.10 -6.78
N ALA A 265 2.27 12.33 -5.69
CA ALA A 265 1.11 12.23 -4.82
C ALA A 265 0.80 13.52 -4.04
N GLY A 266 1.82 14.26 -3.59
CA GLY A 266 1.63 15.51 -2.87
C GLY A 266 1.21 16.69 -3.75
N ASN A 267 1.56 16.64 -5.04
CA ASN A 267 1.13 17.62 -6.03
C ASN A 267 -0.33 17.43 -6.45
N PHE A 268 -0.87 16.21 -6.34
CA PHE A 268 -2.30 15.98 -6.49
C PHE A 268 -3.07 16.50 -5.26
N ASP A 269 -4.08 17.35 -5.45
CA ASP A 269 -4.94 17.85 -4.35
C ASP A 269 -6.35 17.31 -4.48
N LYS A 270 -6.64 16.15 -3.88
CA LYS A 270 -7.95 15.51 -3.98
C LYS A 270 -9.12 16.38 -3.49
N THR A 271 -8.84 17.43 -2.72
CA THR A 271 -9.87 18.32 -2.16
C THR A 271 -10.31 19.42 -3.14
N LYS A 272 -9.61 19.58 -4.27
CA LYS A 272 -9.93 20.56 -5.31
C LYS A 272 -10.47 19.87 -6.57
N GLU A 273 -11.71 20.20 -6.94
CA GLU A 273 -12.28 19.86 -8.24
C GLU A 273 -11.86 20.95 -9.25
N ASP A 274 -10.69 20.78 -9.87
CA ASP A 274 -10.17 21.64 -10.93
C ASP A 274 -9.70 20.75 -12.08
N ASP A 275 -9.95 21.15 -13.32
CA ASP A 275 -9.53 20.44 -14.54
C ASP A 275 -8.00 20.25 -14.58
N SER A 276 -7.27 21.15 -13.91
CA SER A 276 -5.83 21.08 -13.70
C SER A 276 -5.38 20.01 -12.69
N ASN A 277 -6.33 19.37 -12.00
CA ASN A 277 -6.15 18.35 -10.98
C ASN A 277 -6.77 17.02 -11.44
N THR A 278 -6.53 16.64 -12.69
CA THR A 278 -7.03 15.37 -13.24
C THR A 278 -6.02 14.26 -12.93
N LEU A 279 -6.34 13.38 -11.97
CA LEU A 279 -5.76 12.04 -11.95
C LEU A 279 -6.25 11.30 -13.19
N GLY A 280 -5.36 10.63 -13.91
CA GLY A 280 -5.70 9.65 -14.94
C GLY A 280 -6.38 8.40 -14.37
N PHE A 281 -7.39 8.54 -13.52
CA PHE A 281 -8.28 7.47 -13.09
C PHE A 281 -9.57 7.54 -13.93
N ILE A 282 -9.51 6.98 -15.15
CA ILE A 282 -10.74 6.53 -15.81
C ILE A 282 -11.04 5.15 -15.24
N ASP A 283 -11.92 5.10 -14.25
CA ASP A 283 -12.65 3.88 -13.94
C ASP A 283 -13.35 3.43 -15.22
N ASN A 284 -12.96 2.26 -15.74
CA ASN A 284 -13.60 1.62 -16.86
C ASN A 284 -14.94 1.04 -16.40
N SER A 285 -15.90 1.89 -16.06
CA SER A 285 -17.31 1.53 -15.95
C SER A 285 -18.01 2.04 -17.19
N GLY A 286 -18.32 1.11 -18.09
CA GLY A 286 -18.88 1.37 -19.41
C GLY A 286 -20.02 2.40 -19.40
N GLY A 287 -19.83 3.45 -20.19
CA GLY A 287 -20.84 4.46 -20.48
C GLY A 287 -20.37 5.33 -21.64
N ASN A 288 -21.04 5.20 -22.78
CA ASN A 288 -20.84 6.09 -23.95
C ASN A 288 -21.09 7.56 -23.56
N GLY A 289 -20.13 8.44 -23.81
CA GLY A 289 -20.24 9.90 -23.72
C GLY A 289 -19.05 10.58 -24.40
N PRO A 290 -19.23 11.73 -25.09
CA PRO A 290 -18.56 12.00 -26.36
C PRO A 290 -17.13 12.55 -26.23
N SER A 291 -16.39 12.38 -27.33
CA SER A 291 -15.10 12.98 -27.63
C SER A 291 -15.20 14.50 -27.72
N SER A 292 -14.37 15.21 -26.98
CA SER A 292 -14.04 16.61 -27.28
C SER A 292 -12.53 16.78 -27.21
N GLY A 293 -11.87 16.44 -28.31
CA GLY A 293 -10.68 17.18 -28.73
C GLY A 293 -11.14 18.49 -29.35
N LEU A 294 -10.60 19.61 -28.90
CA LEU A 294 -10.64 20.89 -29.59
C LEU A 294 -9.53 21.80 -29.03
N ASP A 295 -8.61 22.15 -29.92
CA ASP A 295 -7.77 23.34 -30.03
C ASP A 295 -7.06 23.92 -28.79
N PHE A 296 -5.74 23.71 -28.75
CA PHE A 296 -4.79 24.77 -28.37
C PHE A 296 -3.60 24.79 -29.35
N LEU A 297 -3.77 25.53 -30.45
CA LEU A 297 -2.68 26.09 -31.24
C LEU A 297 -2.48 27.56 -30.82
N GLN A 298 -1.60 27.79 -29.86
CA GLN A 298 -0.78 29.00 -29.68
C GLN A 298 -0.08 28.91 -28.32
N ASP A 299 1.17 28.45 -28.30
CA ASP A 299 2.27 29.37 -28.04
C ASP A 299 3.63 28.68 -28.26
N GLU A 300 4.54 29.53 -28.70
CA GLU A 300 5.86 29.34 -29.29
C GLU A 300 6.80 28.44 -28.46
N TYR A 301 7.13 27.25 -29.00
CA TYR A 301 8.27 26.46 -28.53
C TYR A 301 9.34 26.41 -29.62
N ILE A 302 10.39 27.21 -29.44
CA ILE A 302 11.63 27.13 -30.20
C ILE A 302 12.51 26.09 -29.50
N PHE A 303 12.76 24.95 -30.14
CA PHE A 303 14.03 24.25 -30.01
C PHE A 303 14.37 23.46 -31.29
N SER A 304 15.42 23.95 -31.94
CA SER A 304 16.55 23.22 -32.54
C SER A 304 16.29 21.85 -33.17
N ALA A 305 16.41 21.82 -34.50
CA ALA A 305 16.62 20.60 -35.26
C ALA A 305 17.93 19.92 -34.86
N ASP A 306 17.89 18.64 -34.51
CA ASP A 306 18.66 17.63 -35.23
C ASP A 306 18.09 16.20 -35.07
N GLN A 307 18.30 15.42 -36.12
CA GLN A 307 17.92 14.04 -36.47
C GLN A 307 18.23 12.97 -35.38
N SER A 308 17.70 11.74 -35.36
CA SER A 308 16.91 10.90 -36.28
C SER A 308 16.50 9.60 -35.58
N GLY A 309 15.41 8.98 -36.04
CA GLY A 309 15.23 7.52 -35.98
C GLY A 309 14.06 7.00 -35.16
N GLN A 310 12.83 7.08 -35.68
CA GLN A 310 11.73 6.23 -35.20
C GLN A 310 10.82 5.76 -36.34
N PHE A 311 10.45 4.48 -36.25
CA PHE A 311 9.78 3.63 -37.22
C PHE A 311 8.37 4.11 -37.62
N ASN A 312 8.09 4.14 -38.93
CA ASN A 312 6.79 4.49 -39.52
C ASN A 312 5.77 3.33 -39.49
N GLY A 313 5.31 2.93 -38.31
CA GLY A 313 4.23 1.93 -38.15
C GLY A 313 2.87 2.41 -38.70
N PHE A 314 2.60 3.71 -38.62
CA PHE A 314 1.35 4.31 -39.11
C PHE A 314 1.19 4.27 -40.64
N ALA A 315 2.29 4.39 -41.39
CA ALA A 315 2.24 4.34 -42.85
C ALA A 315 1.82 2.95 -43.37
N LEU A 316 2.23 1.89 -42.67
CA LEU A 316 1.95 0.51 -43.05
C LEU A 316 0.47 0.14 -42.80
N VAL A 317 -0.09 0.63 -41.70
CA VAL A 317 -1.53 0.47 -41.38
C VAL A 317 -2.42 1.21 -42.38
N MET A 318 -2.04 2.44 -42.75
CA MET A 318 -2.78 3.21 -43.76
C MET A 318 -2.71 2.55 -45.14
N ALA A 319 -1.57 1.96 -45.52
CA ALA A 319 -1.45 1.22 -46.77
C ALA A 319 -2.36 -0.03 -46.80
N MET A 320 -2.48 -0.77 -45.69
CA MET A 320 -3.36 -1.94 -45.62
C MET A 320 -4.85 -1.56 -45.72
N LEU A 321 -5.27 -0.46 -45.10
CA LEU A 321 -6.65 0.04 -45.17
C LEU A 321 -7.02 0.53 -46.58
N LEU A 322 -6.08 1.14 -47.31
CA LEU A 322 -6.27 1.54 -48.70
C LEU A 322 -6.38 0.32 -49.64
N LEU A 323 -5.61 -0.75 -49.39
CA LEU A 323 -5.72 -1.99 -50.16
C LEU A 323 -7.02 -2.74 -49.89
N ALA A 324 -7.47 -2.78 -48.63
CA ALA A 324 -8.73 -3.40 -48.26
C ALA A 324 -9.93 -2.67 -48.90
N SER A 325 -9.94 -1.34 -48.88
CA SER A 325 -11.01 -0.55 -49.49
C SER A 325 -11.04 -0.66 -51.02
N ALA A 326 -9.87 -0.67 -51.68
CA ALA A 326 -9.77 -0.88 -53.13
C ALA A 326 -10.32 -2.26 -53.56
N SER A 327 -10.06 -3.31 -52.77
CA SER A 327 -10.54 -4.67 -53.07
C SER A 327 -12.07 -4.80 -53.01
N LEU A 328 -12.72 -4.01 -52.16
CA LEU A 328 -14.18 -4.05 -51.95
C LEU A 328 -14.92 -3.31 -53.08
N VAL A 329 -14.36 -2.20 -53.56
CA VAL A 329 -14.88 -1.45 -54.72
C VAL A 329 -14.71 -2.24 -56.03
N PHE A 330 -13.64 -3.02 -56.18
CA PHE A 330 -13.43 -3.87 -57.35
C PHE A 330 -14.44 -5.02 -57.44
N ARG A 331 -14.82 -5.64 -56.31
CA ARG A 331 -15.87 -6.67 -56.29
C ARG A 331 -17.27 -6.10 -56.56
N TYR A 332 -17.56 -4.88 -56.08
CA TYR A 332 -18.84 -4.21 -56.37
C TYR A 332 -18.99 -3.85 -57.85
N ARG A 333 -17.89 -3.55 -58.56
CA ARG A 333 -17.89 -3.32 -60.01
C ARG A 333 -18.08 -4.61 -60.83
N GLN A 334 -17.54 -5.76 -60.40
CA GLN A 334 -17.78 -7.03 -61.11
C GLN A 334 -19.24 -7.52 -61.01
N PHE A 335 -19.91 -7.25 -59.89
CA PHE A 335 -21.31 -7.65 -59.69
C PHE A 335 -22.31 -6.83 -60.53
N LYS A 336 -21.92 -5.65 -61.03
CA LYS A 336 -22.77 -4.78 -61.88
C LYS A 336 -22.61 -4.98 -63.39
N LEU A 337 -21.69 -5.85 -63.82
CA LEU A 337 -21.43 -6.14 -65.24
C LEU A 337 -21.94 -7.51 -65.70
N SER A 338 -22.57 -8.30 -64.83
CA SER A 338 -23.07 -9.65 -65.16
C SER A 338 -24.59 -9.83 -65.05
N SER A 339 -25.40 -8.76 -65.06
CA SER A 339 -26.87 -8.88 -65.08
C SER A 339 -27.49 -8.22 -66.31
N ILE A 340 -27.28 -8.84 -67.48
CA ILE A 340 -28.15 -8.71 -68.64
C ILE A 340 -28.65 -10.12 -69.00
N SER A 341 -29.97 -10.25 -69.08
CA SER A 341 -30.79 -11.35 -69.64
C SER A 341 -31.46 -12.35 -68.67
N LYS A 342 -32.80 -12.26 -68.71
CA LYS A 342 -33.84 -13.30 -68.66
C LYS A 342 -33.96 -14.28 -67.47
N SER A 343 -35.04 -14.05 -66.73
CA SER A 343 -36.23 -14.93 -66.62
C SER A 343 -36.11 -16.32 -65.99
N GLN A 344 -36.97 -16.49 -64.99
CA GLN A 344 -37.60 -17.71 -64.45
C GLN A 344 -36.98 -18.41 -63.24
N LYS A 345 -37.90 -18.66 -62.29
CA LYS A 345 -37.78 -19.32 -61.00
C LYS A 345 -37.34 -20.78 -61.16
N MET A 346 -36.45 -21.24 -60.29
CA MET A 346 -36.62 -22.44 -59.44
C MET A 346 -35.42 -22.55 -58.47
N PRO A 347 -35.61 -23.24 -57.32
CA PRO A 347 -34.77 -23.12 -56.14
C PRO A 347 -33.64 -24.16 -56.12
N MET A 348 -32.50 -23.85 -55.50
CA MET A 348 -31.78 -24.79 -54.65
C MET A 348 -30.59 -24.17 -53.91
N LYS A 349 -30.58 -24.45 -52.60
CA LYS A 349 -29.46 -24.80 -51.72
C LYS A 349 -28.06 -24.40 -52.19
N ILE A 350 -27.42 -23.54 -51.39
CA ILE A 350 -25.97 -23.32 -51.41
C ILE A 350 -25.39 -23.78 -50.06
N PRO A 351 -24.23 -24.44 -50.04
CA PRO A 351 -23.79 -25.37 -49.00
C PRO A 351 -22.99 -24.69 -47.88
N SER A 352 -23.09 -25.28 -46.69
CA SER A 352 -22.49 -24.85 -45.42
C SER A 352 -20.95 -25.01 -45.33
N TRP A 353 -20.18 -24.58 -46.33
CA TRP A 353 -18.71 -24.62 -46.28
C TRP A 353 -18.00 -23.40 -46.86
N GLN A 354 -18.54 -22.19 -46.67
CA GLN A 354 -17.78 -20.95 -46.94
C GLN A 354 -17.91 -19.87 -45.84
N MET A 355 -18.28 -20.26 -44.62
CA MET A 355 -18.29 -19.38 -43.43
C MET A 355 -17.16 -19.71 -42.42
N ILE A 356 -16.10 -20.39 -42.86
CA ILE A 356 -14.91 -20.67 -42.04
C ILE A 356 -13.66 -20.33 -42.85
N PHE A 357 -13.44 -19.07 -43.20
CA PHE A 357 -12.10 -18.61 -43.63
C PHE A 357 -11.80 -17.14 -43.34
N ALA A 358 -12.70 -16.38 -42.68
CA ALA A 358 -12.43 -15.02 -42.23
C ALA A 358 -12.28 -14.88 -40.69
N ALA A 359 -12.68 -15.90 -39.92
CA ALA A 359 -12.47 -15.93 -38.46
C ALA A 359 -11.16 -16.67 -38.05
N GLY A 360 -10.49 -17.35 -39.00
CA GLY A 360 -9.31 -18.17 -38.74
C GLY A 360 -7.95 -17.46 -38.86
N MET A 361 -7.90 -16.21 -39.32
CA MET A 361 -6.65 -15.44 -39.50
C MET A 361 -6.47 -14.29 -38.50
N ILE A 362 -7.35 -14.18 -37.49
CA ILE A 362 -7.15 -13.29 -36.33
C ILE A 362 -6.63 -14.10 -35.10
N MET A 363 -6.71 -15.43 -35.15
CA MET A 363 -6.31 -16.34 -34.06
C MET A 363 -4.92 -16.99 -34.25
N LEU A 364 -4.04 -16.42 -35.10
CA LEU A 364 -2.70 -16.98 -35.35
C LEU A 364 -1.55 -15.95 -35.31
N ALA A 365 -1.81 -14.74 -34.80
CA ALA A 365 -0.78 -13.76 -34.41
C ALA A 365 -0.78 -13.46 -32.90
N VAL A 366 -1.58 -14.20 -32.10
CA VAL A 366 -1.61 -14.15 -30.63
C VAL A 366 -1.35 -15.55 -30.06
N ALA A 367 -0.33 -16.22 -30.59
CA ALA A 367 0.12 -17.52 -30.09
C ALA A 367 1.61 -17.69 -30.39
N CYS A 368 2.44 -16.79 -29.86
CA CYS A 368 3.88 -16.97 -29.59
C CYS A 368 4.43 -15.70 -28.92
N ALA A 369 3.85 -15.33 -27.78
CA ALA A 369 4.54 -14.55 -26.76
C ALA A 369 4.08 -15.12 -25.42
N GLN A 370 5.02 -15.62 -24.63
CA GLN A 370 4.75 -16.14 -23.29
C GLN A 370 4.06 -15.06 -22.46
N PRO A 371 3.06 -15.38 -21.61
CA PRO A 371 2.57 -14.42 -20.65
C PRO A 371 3.66 -14.26 -19.59
N GLN A 372 4.61 -13.35 -19.83
CA GLN A 372 5.31 -12.71 -18.72
C GLN A 372 4.27 -11.84 -18.03
N SER A 373 3.73 -12.35 -16.93
CA SER A 373 3.12 -11.53 -15.90
C SER A 373 4.24 -10.73 -15.22
N ASP A 374 4.79 -9.76 -15.94
CA ASP A 374 5.56 -8.71 -15.29
C ASP A 374 4.52 -7.82 -14.62
N SER A 375 4.41 -7.97 -13.30
CA SER A 375 3.72 -7.03 -12.43
C SER A 375 4.52 -5.73 -12.39
N THR A 376 4.60 -5.03 -13.51
CA THR A 376 4.96 -3.61 -13.49
C THR A 376 3.71 -2.86 -13.11
N SER A 377 3.68 -2.37 -11.87
CA SER A 377 2.83 -1.27 -11.47
C SER A 377 2.95 -0.18 -12.54
N GLU A 378 1.98 -0.06 -13.44
CA GLU A 378 1.97 1.02 -14.43
C GLU A 378 1.89 2.33 -13.63
N THR A 379 3.01 3.03 -13.60
CA THR A 379 3.10 4.36 -13.02
C THR A 379 2.56 5.28 -14.10
N PHE A 380 1.28 5.66 -14.00
CA PHE A 380 0.71 6.64 -14.90
C PHE A 380 1.44 7.96 -14.73
N ASP A 381 1.92 8.53 -15.83
CA ASP A 381 2.51 9.87 -15.83
C ASP A 381 1.43 10.89 -15.43
N TYR A 382 1.71 11.58 -14.32
CA TYR A 382 0.89 12.64 -13.78
C TYR A 382 0.88 13.86 -14.73
N MET A 383 -0.31 14.35 -15.08
CA MET A 383 -0.54 15.61 -15.82
C MET A 383 -1.27 16.66 -14.97
N GLY A 384 -1.12 16.66 -13.64
CA GLY A 384 -1.68 17.73 -12.81
C GLY A 384 -0.78 18.97 -12.77
N SER A 385 -1.38 20.15 -12.75
CA SER A 385 -0.72 21.45 -12.87
C SER A 385 -0.21 22.03 -11.53
N TYR A 386 -0.71 21.53 -10.39
CA TYR A 386 -0.35 22.09 -9.08
C TYR A 386 0.94 21.51 -8.53
N ASP A 387 1.97 22.32 -8.63
CA ASP A 387 3.21 22.11 -7.93
C ASP A 387 3.06 22.55 -6.46
N ARG A 388 2.75 21.64 -5.55
CA ARG A 388 2.49 21.96 -4.12
C ARG A 388 3.66 21.59 -3.23
N VAL A 389 4.41 20.57 -3.60
CA VAL A 389 5.48 20.02 -2.77
C VAL A 389 6.67 20.98 -2.75
N HIS A 390 6.96 21.53 -1.58
CA HIS A 390 8.11 22.39 -1.35
C HIS A 390 9.38 21.58 -1.06
N SER A 391 9.30 20.72 -0.05
CA SER A 391 10.41 19.86 0.33
C SER A 391 9.93 18.63 1.11
N ILE A 392 10.72 17.56 1.02
CA ILE A 392 10.54 16.29 1.71
C ILE A 392 11.76 16.09 2.59
N TRP A 393 11.54 15.69 3.84
CA TRP A 393 12.61 15.52 4.82
C TRP A 393 12.54 14.16 5.46
N LYS A 394 13.67 13.53 5.68
CA LYS A 394 13.77 12.33 6.50
C LYS A 394 14.93 12.43 7.46
N TRP A 395 14.80 11.79 8.61
CA TRP A 395 15.85 11.76 9.61
C TRP A 395 16.84 10.65 9.27
N ASP A 396 18.13 10.98 9.33
CA ASP A 396 19.23 10.04 9.21
C ASP A 396 19.70 9.66 10.61
N ASP A 397 19.28 8.48 11.07
CA ASP A 397 19.59 7.96 12.40
C ASP A 397 21.10 7.73 12.59
N GLU A 398 21.83 7.36 11.54
CA GLU A 398 23.26 7.04 11.61
C GLU A 398 24.09 8.31 11.85
N ASN A 399 23.76 9.39 11.14
CA ASN A 399 24.48 10.66 11.25
C ASN A 399 23.78 11.68 12.15
N SER A 400 22.61 11.33 12.72
CA SER A 400 21.79 12.19 13.57
C SER A 400 21.53 13.57 12.96
N LYS A 401 21.16 13.60 11.68
CA LYS A 401 20.92 14.83 10.91
C LYS A 401 19.71 14.71 9.99
N TRP A 402 19.21 15.84 9.54
CA TRP A 402 18.17 15.88 8.51
C TRP A 402 18.77 15.67 7.11
N LEU A 403 18.07 14.87 6.30
CA LEU A 403 18.22 14.81 4.85
C LEU A 403 17.03 15.53 4.21
N ALA A 404 17.28 16.23 3.11
CA ALA A 404 16.28 17.07 2.46
C ALA A 404 16.26 16.88 0.95
N TYR A 405 15.07 16.78 0.39
CA TYR A 405 14.83 16.73 -1.05
C TYR A 405 13.81 17.82 -1.43
N SER A 406 14.00 18.46 -2.58
CA SER A 406 12.98 19.30 -3.19
C SER A 406 12.86 18.99 -4.68
N PRO A 407 11.64 18.87 -5.21
CA PRO A 407 11.44 18.76 -6.65
C PRO A 407 11.74 20.07 -7.39
N LYS A 408 12.00 21.18 -6.67
CA LYS A 408 12.38 22.47 -7.25
C LYS A 408 13.86 22.71 -7.21
N SER A 409 14.44 22.87 -8.39
CA SER A 409 15.88 23.14 -8.55
C SER A 409 16.34 24.36 -7.76
N SER A 410 15.53 25.43 -7.66
CA SER A 410 15.87 26.62 -6.86
C SER A 410 15.96 26.31 -5.37
N ILE A 411 14.99 25.57 -4.84
CA ILE A 411 14.91 25.21 -3.41
C ILE A 411 15.93 24.12 -3.08
N ALA A 412 16.11 23.14 -3.97
CA ALA A 412 17.10 22.08 -3.85
C ALA A 412 18.52 22.66 -3.76
N LYS A 413 18.84 23.65 -4.61
CA LYS A 413 20.12 24.35 -4.55
C LYS A 413 20.33 25.11 -3.23
N GLU A 414 19.29 25.80 -2.74
CA GLU A 414 19.38 26.51 -1.45
C GLU A 414 19.59 25.53 -0.28
N LEU A 415 18.93 24.36 -0.29
CA LEU A 415 19.14 23.30 0.69
C LEU A 415 20.58 22.75 0.65
N GLU A 416 21.13 22.56 -0.55
CA GLU A 416 22.52 22.13 -0.74
C GLU A 416 23.52 23.19 -0.25
N ASP A 417 23.29 24.47 -0.55
CA ASP A 417 24.11 25.61 -0.09
C ASP A 417 24.11 25.73 1.45
N LEU A 418 23.06 25.25 2.12
CA LEU A 418 22.97 25.15 3.59
C LEU A 418 23.57 23.87 4.17
N GLY A 419 24.07 22.96 3.33
CA GLY A 419 24.77 21.74 3.73
C GLY A 419 23.87 20.52 3.91
N TYR A 420 22.61 20.56 3.49
CA TYR A 420 21.74 19.38 3.52
C TYR A 420 22.10 18.40 2.41
N THR A 421 22.18 17.12 2.78
CA THR A 421 22.37 16.04 1.81
C THR A 421 21.01 15.58 1.28
N THR A 422 20.93 15.35 -0.02
CA THR A 422 19.71 14.85 -0.66
C THR A 422 19.56 13.33 -0.57
N PHE A 423 18.36 12.83 -0.89
CA PHE A 423 18.03 11.42 -0.89
C PHE A 423 16.96 11.11 -1.95
N ASN A 424 16.92 9.86 -2.41
CA ASN A 424 15.97 9.43 -3.44
C ASN A 424 14.89 8.49 -2.91
N ILE A 425 15.12 7.87 -1.74
CA ILE A 425 14.31 6.77 -1.21
C ILE A 425 14.05 6.98 0.28
N VAL A 426 12.82 6.71 0.70
CA VAL A 426 12.43 6.47 2.09
C VAL A 426 12.21 4.97 2.27
N GLU A 427 12.93 4.37 3.21
CA GLU A 427 12.92 2.92 3.40
C GLU A 427 11.66 2.46 4.16
N LYS A 428 11.36 1.16 4.06
CA LYS A 428 10.29 0.53 4.83
C LYS A 428 10.48 0.78 6.33
N GLY A 429 9.44 1.31 6.98
CA GLY A 429 9.43 1.58 8.41
C GLY A 429 9.97 2.96 8.80
N GLN A 430 10.45 3.76 7.86
CA GLN A 430 10.90 5.13 8.11
C GLN A 430 9.73 6.11 8.06
N GLY A 431 9.73 7.07 8.99
CA GLY A 431 8.91 8.27 8.91
C GLY A 431 9.59 9.36 8.09
N TYR A 432 8.80 10.27 7.54
CA TYR A 432 9.27 11.41 6.76
C TYR A 432 8.30 12.58 6.86
N TRP A 433 8.80 13.78 6.61
CA TRP A 433 8.01 14.99 6.51
C TRP A 433 7.78 15.37 5.06
N VAL A 434 6.57 15.85 4.77
CA VAL A 434 6.26 16.52 3.51
C VAL A 434 5.77 17.92 3.83
N ARG A 435 6.43 18.90 3.21
CA ARG A 435 6.03 20.30 3.28
C ARG A 435 5.25 20.68 2.04
N LEU A 436 3.99 21.09 2.21
CA LEU A 436 3.05 21.42 1.14
C LEU A 436 2.71 22.91 1.14
N SER A 437 2.60 23.50 -0.05
CA SER A 437 2.08 24.85 -0.23
C SER A 437 0.57 24.84 -0.43
N ALA A 438 -0.16 25.53 0.46
CA ALA A 438 -1.60 25.70 0.35
C ALA A 438 -2.00 26.60 -0.84
N SER A 439 -1.14 27.55 -1.22
CA SER A 439 -1.33 28.41 -2.39
C SER A 439 -1.00 27.73 -3.72
N GLY A 440 -0.35 26.55 -3.68
CA GLY A 440 0.19 25.90 -4.87
C GLY A 440 1.44 26.59 -5.43
N ILE A 441 2.05 27.50 -4.65
CA ILE A 441 3.30 28.16 -4.99
C ILE A 441 4.31 27.80 -3.88
N PRO A 442 5.16 26.78 -4.07
CA PRO A 442 6.07 26.33 -3.04
C PRO A 442 7.19 27.35 -2.84
N THR A 443 7.67 28.00 -3.90
CA THR A 443 8.74 29.01 -3.83
C THR A 443 8.43 30.22 -2.94
N SER A 444 7.16 30.45 -2.56
CA SER A 444 6.81 31.51 -1.60
C SER A 444 7.00 31.11 -0.14
N LEU A 445 7.21 29.83 0.16
CA LEU A 445 7.47 29.37 1.52
C LEU A 445 8.92 29.66 1.89
N SER A 446 9.13 30.19 3.10
CA SER A 446 10.48 30.39 3.63
C SER A 446 11.15 29.05 3.87
N LEU A 447 12.46 28.96 3.71
CA LEU A 447 13.18 27.75 4.08
C LEU A 447 13.13 27.53 5.61
N ALA A 448 12.74 26.33 6.02
CA ALA A 448 12.65 25.94 7.42
C ALA A 448 12.80 24.43 7.55
N GLU A 449 13.44 23.99 8.63
CA GLU A 449 13.46 22.59 9.06
C GLU A 449 12.06 22.12 9.50
N PRO A 450 11.81 20.80 9.50
CA PRO A 450 10.61 20.24 10.10
C PRO A 450 10.45 20.66 11.57
N PRO A 451 9.22 20.72 12.09
CA PRO A 451 8.99 21.02 13.50
C PRO A 451 9.80 20.10 14.42
N ALA A 452 10.69 20.68 15.24
CA ALA A 452 11.48 19.93 16.23
C ALA A 452 10.68 19.68 17.53
N ILE A 453 11.12 18.69 18.31
CA ILE A 453 10.58 18.30 19.63
C ILE A 453 11.42 18.90 20.75
#